data_AF-A0A8J5N6K1-F1
#
_entry.id   AF-A0A8J5N6K1-F1
#
_cell.length_a   1.000
_cell.length_b   1.000
_cell.length_c   1.000
_cell.angle_alpha   90.00
_cell.angle_beta   90.00
_cell.angle_gamma   90.00
#
_symmetry.space_group_name_H-M   'P 1'
#
loop_
_entity.id
_entity.type
_entity.pdbx_description
1 polymer ?
#
loop_
_entity_poly.entity_id
_entity_poly.type
_entity_poly.pdbx_seq_one_letter_code
_entity_poly.pdbx_strand_id
1 'polypeptide(L)'
;MSGVLHLRGAASWRKMGSLRQRGLKSTSTSRLSSPAFPPLHSHTHLSHTTTESLAAQVKYKSMNNGIIITYNSDHRLHTEDFLKAFTHLNNKVELLRTCFRTRDNQLWYCRMPESVIDFKVVNGPDEQNEMQRMIDTPFNLADGPLWKARLLPGGGDDHSTWPELQEEFPHQNRLLLEFHHAAVDGVDMFTITDWLAKLLEDIISGKPIDDNKQLGQLVDHSQVVAIEQQVKQDLEKDPERLKLLLEERKKQSVTPLILEAFGVQDVPHPQTEYLGKTLLDMTMFEKFNKRCRSAGVTFNSGFVALMNTALIGLVKEAGVHREEYTLTNRHAVDLRRYLKGHKAFPMGNHSFPMMHSMTVPGNVRDTFWDYAKQFDVDFRTKLENNYIFEDFVLSQMLRPDGYSHEKNFANPPPQFYNYSLTNVFSPKFSNMGIGKHIQITSMQNIVPIGKSEVAIMSGLANLRNKVRFSAWYSTHTMTRDTAQKFFDRVLSLFRELSD
;
A
#
# COMPACT_ATOMS: atom_id res chain seq x y z
N MET A 1 -44.75 -38.75 -8.41
CA MET A 1 -45.00 -40.11 -7.90
C MET A 1 -44.58 -41.09 -8.98
N SER A 2 -43.76 -42.09 -8.61
CA SER A 2 -43.52 -43.38 -9.28
C SER A 2 -43.33 -43.38 -10.81
N GLY A 3 -42.23 -43.83 -11.39
CA GLY A 3 -41.11 -44.60 -10.88
C GLY A 3 -40.51 -45.45 -12.02
N VAL A 4 -39.41 -46.13 -11.69
CA VAL A 4 -38.96 -47.42 -12.25
C VAL A 4 -38.44 -47.38 -13.71
N LEU A 5 -37.43 -48.13 -14.16
CA LEU A 5 -36.20 -48.74 -13.64
C LEU A 5 -35.61 -49.47 -14.87
N HIS A 6 -34.28 -49.47 -15.05
CA HIS A 6 -33.51 -50.61 -15.62
C HIS A 6 -33.65 -50.93 -17.14
N LEU A 7 -32.65 -51.40 -17.90
CA LEU A 7 -31.36 -52.07 -17.66
C LEU A 7 -30.56 -52.14 -18.99
N ARG A 8 -29.23 -52.32 -18.86
CA ARG A 8 -28.33 -53.11 -19.73
C ARG A 8 -27.89 -52.59 -21.11
N GLY A 9 -26.58 -52.73 -21.36
CA GLY A 9 -26.02 -52.92 -22.70
C GLY A 9 -24.51 -52.74 -22.73
N ALA A 10 -23.77 -53.84 -22.87
CA ALA A 10 -22.32 -53.93 -22.76
C ALA A 10 -21.57 -53.78 -24.10
N ALA A 11 -20.24 -53.69 -23.97
CA ALA A 11 -19.18 -54.16 -24.87
C ALA A 11 -18.65 -53.25 -26.02
N SER A 12 -17.50 -52.62 -25.73
CA SER A 12 -16.19 -52.78 -26.40
C SER A 12 -16.18 -53.21 -27.88
N TRP A 13 -15.53 -52.43 -28.75
CA TRP A 13 -14.54 -52.91 -29.75
C TRP A 13 -13.54 -51.81 -30.14
N ARG A 14 -12.36 -52.27 -30.60
CA ARG A 14 -11.07 -51.58 -30.75
C ARG A 14 -10.89 -50.77 -32.06
N LYS A 15 -10.00 -49.78 -31.94
CA LYS A 15 -8.87 -49.37 -32.82
C LYS A 15 -9.09 -48.56 -34.11
N MET A 16 -8.15 -47.60 -34.21
CA MET A 16 -7.42 -47.03 -35.35
C MET A 16 -7.96 -45.74 -36.00
N GLY A 17 -7.04 -44.78 -36.14
CA GLY A 17 -7.15 -43.68 -37.11
C GLY A 17 -6.63 -42.34 -36.59
N SER A 18 -5.32 -42.13 -36.72
CA SER A 18 -4.66 -40.83 -36.56
C SER A 18 -5.21 -39.78 -37.52
N LEU A 19 -5.34 -38.53 -37.10
CA LEU A 19 -5.12 -37.37 -37.97
C LEU A 19 -4.72 -36.13 -37.15
N ARG A 20 -3.65 -35.52 -37.63
CA ARG A 20 -2.91 -34.37 -37.08
C ARG A 20 -3.80 -33.13 -36.96
N GLN A 21 -3.62 -32.37 -35.89
CA GLN A 21 -3.80 -30.91 -35.91
C GLN A 21 -2.54 -30.22 -35.38
N ARG A 22 -1.87 -29.52 -36.31
CA ARG A 22 -1.04 -28.33 -36.07
C ARG A 22 -1.98 -27.29 -35.42
N GLY A 23 -1.64 -26.51 -34.42
CA GLY A 23 -0.39 -25.82 -34.11
C GLY A 23 -0.75 -24.35 -33.89
N LEU A 24 -0.89 -23.93 -32.63
CA LEU A 24 -0.94 -22.52 -32.23
C LEU A 24 0.08 -22.36 -31.10
N LYS A 25 1.23 -21.77 -31.45
CA LYS A 25 2.32 -21.45 -30.52
C LYS A 25 1.86 -20.29 -29.63
N SER A 26 1.95 -20.49 -28.32
CA SER A 26 1.85 -19.40 -27.35
C SER A 26 3.09 -18.51 -27.44
N THR A 27 2.86 -17.21 -27.27
CA THR A 27 3.84 -16.13 -27.36
C THR A 27 4.93 -16.26 -26.29
N SER A 28 6.17 -16.02 -26.72
CA SER A 28 7.42 -16.18 -25.97
C SER A 28 7.54 -15.24 -24.78
N THR A 29 7.87 -15.78 -23.62
CA THR A 29 8.55 -15.07 -22.53
C THR A 29 10.01 -14.84 -22.95
N SER A 30 10.42 -13.59 -23.14
CA SER A 30 11.82 -13.25 -23.40
C SER A 30 12.64 -13.43 -22.12
N ARG A 31 13.56 -14.42 -22.11
CA ARG A 31 14.59 -14.58 -21.09
C ARG A 31 15.85 -13.85 -21.55
N LEU A 32 16.24 -12.79 -20.85
CA LEU A 32 17.55 -12.14 -21.03
C LEU A 32 18.40 -12.43 -19.80
N SER A 33 19.58 -13.02 -20.00
CA SER A 33 20.58 -13.25 -18.96
C SER A 33 21.36 -11.96 -18.71
N SER A 34 21.21 -11.35 -17.52
CA SER A 34 22.03 -10.21 -17.10
C SER A 34 23.45 -10.62 -16.69
N PRO A 35 24.46 -9.73 -16.85
CA PRO A 35 25.83 -9.99 -16.45
C PRO A 35 25.97 -10.24 -14.93
N ALA A 36 27.02 -10.98 -14.56
CA ALA A 36 27.34 -11.30 -13.18
C ALA A 36 27.75 -10.03 -12.41
N PHE A 37 26.91 -9.60 -11.47
CA PHE A 37 27.23 -8.54 -10.51
C PHE A 37 27.87 -9.13 -9.25
N PRO A 38 28.71 -8.39 -8.50
CA PRO A 38 29.33 -8.86 -7.26
C PRO A 38 28.31 -9.41 -6.24
N PRO A 39 28.74 -10.29 -5.31
CA PRO A 39 27.87 -10.87 -4.30
C PRO A 39 27.30 -9.75 -3.42
N LEU A 40 25.98 -9.79 -3.25
CA LEU A 40 25.30 -8.95 -2.30
C LEU A 40 25.63 -9.43 -0.88
N HIS A 41 25.91 -8.49 0.02
CA HIS A 41 25.90 -8.78 1.43
C HIS A 41 24.49 -9.27 1.78
N SER A 42 24.37 -10.49 2.30
CA SER A 42 23.10 -10.97 2.83
C SER A 42 22.70 -10.04 3.98
N HIS A 43 21.50 -9.48 3.93
CA HIS A 43 21.00 -8.57 4.96
C HIS A 43 19.96 -9.30 5.82
N THR A 44 20.12 -9.23 7.16
CA THR A 44 19.14 -9.78 8.11
C THR A 44 17.86 -8.96 8.06
N HIS A 45 16.73 -9.66 8.03
CA HIS A 45 15.40 -9.08 7.83
C HIS A 45 14.90 -8.22 9.02
N LEU A 46 13.83 -7.43 8.79
CA LEU A 46 12.94 -6.85 9.82
C LEU A 46 12.83 -7.82 11.01
N SER A 47 13.06 -7.35 12.24
CA SER A 47 12.89 -8.10 13.51
C SER A 47 11.56 -8.86 13.65
N HIS A 48 10.56 -8.50 12.87
CA HIS A 48 9.18 -8.91 13.07
C HIS A 48 8.58 -9.78 11.97
N THR A 49 9.25 -9.95 10.84
CA THR A 49 8.77 -10.89 9.82
C THR A 49 9.60 -12.16 9.89
N THR A 50 8.93 -13.22 10.32
CA THR A 50 9.48 -14.57 10.36
C THR A 50 9.20 -15.29 9.04
N THR A 51 9.89 -16.41 8.80
CA THR A 51 9.58 -17.32 7.69
C THR A 51 8.12 -17.77 7.75
N GLU A 52 7.59 -18.05 8.95
CA GLU A 52 6.18 -18.41 9.15
C GLU A 52 5.23 -17.26 8.78
N SER A 53 5.57 -16.03 9.17
CA SER A 53 4.79 -14.84 8.81
C SER A 53 4.73 -14.65 7.31
N LEU A 54 5.85 -14.75 6.60
CA LEU A 54 5.89 -14.63 5.15
C LEU A 54 5.08 -15.73 4.45
N ALA A 55 5.23 -16.98 4.88
CA ALA A 55 4.48 -18.10 4.33
C ALA A 55 2.97 -17.90 4.50
N ALA A 56 2.53 -17.45 5.68
CA ALA A 56 1.15 -17.10 5.93
C ALA A 56 0.67 -15.93 5.06
N GLN A 57 1.48 -14.87 4.92
CA GLN A 57 1.12 -13.71 4.09
C GLN A 57 0.80 -14.11 2.65
N VAL A 58 1.66 -14.93 2.04
CA VAL A 58 1.48 -15.46 0.67
C VAL A 58 0.28 -16.40 0.59
N LYS A 59 0.15 -17.35 1.52
CA LYS A 59 -0.96 -18.31 1.55
C LYS A 59 -2.32 -17.62 1.58
N TYR A 60 -2.43 -16.54 2.35
CA TYR A 60 -3.68 -15.79 2.53
C TYR A 60 -3.78 -14.54 1.66
N LYS A 61 -2.86 -14.35 0.69
CA LYS A 61 -2.88 -13.25 -0.29
C LYS A 61 -2.98 -11.86 0.38
N SER A 62 -2.29 -11.74 1.50
CA SER A 62 -2.23 -10.51 2.28
C SER A 62 -0.91 -9.79 2.05
N MET A 63 -0.80 -8.53 2.48
CA MET A 63 0.44 -7.76 2.37
C MET A 63 0.91 -7.61 0.91
N ASN A 64 -0.02 -7.44 -0.03
CA ASN A 64 0.27 -7.03 -1.41
C ASN A 64 0.04 -5.53 -1.56
N ASN A 65 0.95 -4.83 -2.22
CA ASN A 65 0.81 -3.41 -2.58
C ASN A 65 0.72 -3.29 -4.09
N GLY A 66 -0.44 -2.90 -4.58
CA GLY A 66 -0.69 -2.62 -5.99
C GLY A 66 -0.69 -1.13 -6.29
N ILE A 67 -0.32 -0.77 -7.53
CA ILE A 67 -0.55 0.55 -8.10
C ILE A 67 -0.93 0.43 -9.58
N ILE A 68 -1.98 1.13 -9.99
CA ILE A 68 -2.38 1.32 -11.39
C ILE A 68 -1.92 2.71 -11.81
N ILE A 69 -1.18 2.79 -12.91
CA ILE A 69 -0.58 4.02 -13.43
C ILE A 69 -1.08 4.23 -14.85
N THR A 70 -1.55 5.43 -15.15
CA THR A 70 -1.89 5.86 -16.51
C THR A 70 -0.80 6.78 -17.03
N TYR A 71 -0.11 6.34 -18.08
CA TYR A 71 0.85 7.13 -18.84
C TYR A 71 0.15 7.75 -20.06
N ASN A 72 0.39 9.03 -20.29
CA ASN A 72 0.08 9.73 -21.53
C ASN A 72 1.38 10.18 -22.18
N SER A 73 1.54 9.98 -23.48
CA SER A 73 2.79 10.28 -24.19
C SER A 73 2.54 10.98 -25.53
N ASP A 74 3.50 11.80 -25.95
CA ASP A 74 3.46 12.55 -27.22
C ASP A 74 3.75 11.67 -28.45
N HIS A 75 4.27 10.47 -28.22
CA HIS A 75 4.40 9.40 -29.21
C HIS A 75 3.93 8.07 -28.62
N ARG A 76 3.68 7.09 -29.49
CA ARG A 76 3.24 5.77 -29.07
C ARG A 76 4.38 5.03 -28.35
N LEU A 77 4.18 4.71 -27.08
CA LEU A 77 5.07 3.80 -26.36
C LEU A 77 4.80 2.36 -26.80
N HIS A 78 5.88 1.63 -27.05
CA HIS A 78 5.84 0.23 -27.41
C HIS A 78 6.17 -0.66 -26.20
N THR A 79 5.77 -1.93 -26.26
CA THR A 79 6.09 -2.93 -25.23
C THR A 79 7.58 -2.99 -24.94
N GLU A 80 8.41 -2.85 -25.97
CA GLU A 80 9.86 -2.85 -25.91
C GLU A 80 10.41 -1.70 -25.07
N ASP A 81 9.76 -0.53 -25.06
CA ASP A 81 10.19 0.62 -24.28
C ASP A 81 10.01 0.35 -22.78
N PHE A 82 8.85 -0.22 -22.40
CA PHE A 82 8.61 -0.68 -21.03
C PHE A 82 9.57 -1.78 -20.62
N LEU A 83 9.82 -2.78 -21.48
CA LEU A 83 10.75 -3.86 -21.16
C LEU A 83 12.19 -3.34 -20.97
N LYS A 84 12.65 -2.41 -21.81
CA LYS A 84 13.95 -1.74 -21.65
C LYS A 84 13.99 -0.94 -20.34
N ALA A 85 12.94 -0.17 -20.05
CA ALA A 85 12.86 0.62 -18.83
C ALA A 85 12.90 -0.27 -17.57
N PHE A 86 12.15 -1.38 -17.56
CA PHE A 86 12.22 -2.36 -16.48
C PHE A 86 13.58 -3.03 -16.37
N THR A 87 14.27 -3.27 -17.49
CA THR A 87 15.63 -3.83 -17.48
C THR A 87 16.60 -2.88 -16.79
N HIS A 88 16.60 -1.60 -17.17
CA HIS A 88 17.40 -0.57 -16.53
C HIS A 88 17.01 -0.39 -15.05
N LEU A 89 15.72 -0.32 -14.74
CA LEU A 89 15.25 -0.17 -13.37
C LEU A 89 15.68 -1.36 -12.51
N ASN A 90 15.49 -2.58 -13.01
CA ASN A 90 15.92 -3.80 -12.36
C ASN A 90 17.44 -3.83 -12.16
N ASN A 91 18.26 -3.26 -13.08
CA ASN A 91 19.72 -3.16 -12.95
C ASN A 91 20.18 -2.04 -11.99
N LYS A 92 19.38 -1.01 -11.81
CA LYS A 92 19.73 0.17 -11.00
C LYS A 92 19.10 0.17 -9.61
N VAL A 93 18.14 -0.72 -9.35
CA VAL A 93 17.45 -0.84 -8.06
C VAL A 93 17.61 -2.25 -7.54
N GLU A 94 18.50 -2.38 -6.56
CA GLU A 94 18.87 -3.66 -5.99
C GLU A 94 17.68 -4.46 -5.42
N LEU A 95 16.76 -3.77 -4.75
CA LEU A 95 15.54 -4.34 -4.15
C LEU A 95 14.72 -5.17 -5.17
N LEU A 96 14.69 -4.76 -6.44
CA LEU A 96 13.93 -5.44 -7.50
C LEU A 96 14.53 -6.80 -7.91
N ARG A 97 15.75 -7.10 -7.47
CA ARG A 97 16.46 -8.36 -7.72
C ARG A 97 16.59 -9.21 -6.45
N THR A 98 15.74 -8.96 -5.45
CA THR A 98 15.78 -9.67 -4.17
C THR A 98 14.68 -10.71 -4.06
N CYS A 99 14.96 -11.73 -3.24
CA CYS A 99 14.04 -12.74 -2.78
C CYS A 99 14.29 -13.01 -1.28
N PHE A 100 13.43 -13.80 -0.67
CA PHE A 100 13.53 -14.20 0.73
C PHE A 100 13.96 -15.66 0.85
N ARG A 101 15.02 -15.92 1.63
CA ARG A 101 15.46 -17.29 1.93
C ARG A 101 15.73 -17.46 3.41
N THR A 102 15.55 -18.69 3.88
CA THR A 102 15.91 -19.06 5.25
C THR A 102 17.30 -19.68 5.26
N ARG A 103 18.17 -19.19 6.14
CA ARG A 103 19.47 -19.76 6.45
C ARG A 103 19.64 -19.78 7.97
N ASP A 104 20.00 -20.92 8.53
CA ASP A 104 20.18 -21.11 9.97
C ASP A 104 18.94 -20.66 10.79
N ASN A 105 17.75 -21.03 10.30
CA ASN A 105 16.43 -20.63 10.84
C ASN A 105 16.18 -19.10 10.91
N GLN A 106 17.00 -18.30 10.23
CA GLN A 106 16.81 -16.86 10.09
C GLN A 106 16.40 -16.50 8.66
N LEU A 107 15.57 -15.48 8.54
CA LEU A 107 15.13 -14.95 7.27
C LEU A 107 16.12 -13.91 6.75
N TRP A 108 16.49 -14.03 5.47
CA TRP A 108 17.44 -13.14 4.81
C TRP A 108 16.87 -12.56 3.52
N TYR A 109 17.19 -11.29 3.26
CA TYR A 109 17.19 -10.76 1.89
C TYR A 109 18.34 -11.42 1.13
N CYS A 110 17.97 -12.11 0.06
CA CYS A 110 18.89 -12.77 -0.83
C CYS A 110 18.75 -12.18 -2.21
N ARG A 111 19.84 -12.21 -2.98
CA ARG A 111 19.74 -11.98 -4.41
C ARG A 111 19.02 -13.16 -5.06
N MET A 112 18.15 -12.84 -6.01
CA MET A 112 17.52 -13.86 -6.86
C MET A 112 18.60 -14.71 -7.56
N PRO A 113 18.41 -16.04 -7.67
CA PRO A 113 19.36 -16.92 -8.33
C PRO A 113 19.51 -16.58 -9.82
N GLU A 114 18.39 -16.22 -10.46
CA GLU A 114 18.33 -15.69 -11.81
C GLU A 114 17.60 -14.35 -11.77
N SER A 115 18.12 -13.34 -12.47
CA SER A 115 17.44 -12.04 -12.58
C SER A 115 16.25 -12.18 -13.53
N VAL A 116 15.04 -12.16 -12.99
CA VAL A 116 13.78 -12.30 -13.74
C VAL A 116 12.94 -11.04 -13.61
N ILE A 117 12.43 -10.55 -14.73
CA ILE A 117 11.46 -9.46 -14.80
C ILE A 117 10.09 -10.10 -15.08
N ASP A 118 9.17 -10.11 -14.09
CA ASP A 118 7.79 -10.59 -14.30
C ASP A 118 6.94 -9.50 -14.96
N PHE A 119 7.20 -9.27 -16.25
CA PHE A 119 6.46 -8.33 -17.10
C PHE A 119 5.64 -9.09 -18.15
N LYS A 120 4.36 -8.70 -18.30
CA LYS A 120 3.48 -9.23 -19.36
C LYS A 120 2.62 -8.14 -19.95
N VAL A 121 2.29 -8.27 -21.23
CA VAL A 121 1.25 -7.48 -21.88
C VAL A 121 -0.07 -8.23 -21.74
N VAL A 122 -1.11 -7.51 -21.33
CA VAL A 122 -2.45 -8.06 -21.12
C VAL A 122 -3.39 -7.36 -22.09
N ASN A 123 -4.14 -8.16 -22.85
CA ASN A 123 -5.20 -7.65 -23.72
C ASN A 123 -6.50 -7.59 -22.92
N GLY A 124 -7.12 -6.42 -22.85
CA GLY A 124 -8.41 -6.23 -22.21
C GLY A 124 -8.52 -4.86 -21.54
N PRO A 125 -9.73 -4.31 -21.41
CA PRO A 125 -9.91 -2.96 -20.87
C PRO A 125 -9.94 -2.92 -19.34
N ASP A 126 -10.04 -4.06 -18.66
CA ASP A 126 -10.35 -4.10 -17.23
C ASP A 126 -9.10 -4.22 -16.34
N GLU A 127 -8.54 -3.05 -16.02
CA GLU A 127 -7.41 -2.87 -15.11
C GLU A 127 -7.69 -3.35 -13.67
N GLN A 128 -8.92 -3.22 -13.17
CA GLN A 128 -9.24 -3.63 -11.79
C GLN A 128 -9.27 -5.15 -11.67
N ASN A 129 -9.89 -5.83 -12.64
CA ASN A 129 -9.91 -7.28 -12.69
C ASN A 129 -8.52 -7.89 -12.95
N GLU A 130 -7.67 -7.25 -13.77
CA GLU A 130 -6.27 -7.70 -13.89
C GLU A 130 -5.50 -7.48 -12.58
N MET A 131 -5.64 -6.33 -11.91
CA MET A 131 -4.98 -6.12 -10.62
C MET A 131 -5.43 -7.12 -9.56
N GLN A 132 -6.74 -7.42 -9.49
CA GLN A 132 -7.25 -8.43 -8.58
C GLN A 132 -6.66 -9.81 -8.89
N ARG A 133 -6.53 -10.17 -10.18
CA ARG A 133 -5.83 -11.41 -10.60
C ARG A 133 -4.36 -11.42 -10.21
N MET A 134 -3.66 -10.28 -10.27
CA MET A 134 -2.28 -10.15 -9.80
C MET A 134 -2.18 -10.43 -8.29
N ILE A 135 -3.05 -9.80 -7.50
CA ILE A 135 -3.17 -9.97 -6.02
C ILE A 135 -3.50 -11.42 -5.65
N ASP A 136 -4.37 -12.06 -6.42
CA ASP A 136 -4.76 -13.46 -6.21
C ASP A 136 -3.66 -14.46 -6.58
N THR A 137 -2.63 -14.01 -7.29
CA THR A 137 -1.48 -14.84 -7.67
C THR A 137 -0.37 -14.72 -6.63
N PRO A 138 -0.03 -15.79 -5.89
CA PRO A 138 0.99 -15.73 -4.85
C PRO A 138 2.39 -15.43 -5.42
N PHE A 139 3.23 -14.77 -4.62
CA PHE A 139 4.65 -14.57 -4.93
C PHE A 139 5.47 -15.82 -4.64
N ASN A 140 6.45 -16.14 -5.50
CA ASN A 140 7.50 -17.10 -5.14
C ASN A 140 8.55 -16.36 -4.30
N LEU A 141 8.45 -16.50 -2.97
CA LEU A 141 9.36 -15.82 -2.07
C LEU A 141 10.81 -16.29 -2.21
N ALA A 142 11.05 -17.56 -2.53
CA ALA A 142 12.38 -18.16 -2.53
C ALA A 142 13.23 -17.79 -3.75
N ASP A 143 12.59 -17.61 -4.90
CA ASP A 143 13.28 -17.33 -6.17
C ASP A 143 12.99 -15.92 -6.71
N GLY A 144 11.96 -15.25 -6.21
CA GLY A 144 11.52 -13.95 -6.69
C GLY A 144 10.96 -14.00 -8.14
N PRO A 145 10.78 -12.83 -8.77
CA PRO A 145 10.87 -11.50 -8.16
C PRO A 145 9.73 -11.26 -7.14
N LEU A 146 9.98 -10.36 -6.18
CA LEU A 146 8.97 -9.93 -5.20
C LEU A 146 8.07 -8.80 -5.73
N TRP A 147 7.98 -8.69 -7.06
CA TRP A 147 7.18 -7.70 -7.77
C TRP A 147 6.72 -8.25 -9.13
N LYS A 148 5.61 -7.72 -9.66
CA LYS A 148 5.04 -8.08 -10.97
C LYS A 148 4.59 -6.83 -11.70
N ALA A 149 4.61 -6.86 -13.03
CA ALA A 149 4.16 -5.78 -13.89
C ALA A 149 3.25 -6.29 -15.03
N ARG A 150 2.14 -5.58 -15.29
CA ARG A 150 1.25 -5.83 -16.43
C ARG A 150 1.03 -4.55 -17.20
N LEU A 151 1.34 -4.55 -18.50
CA LEU A 151 1.03 -3.46 -19.41
C LEU A 151 -0.29 -3.77 -20.10
N LEU A 152 -1.23 -2.84 -20.01
CA LEU A 152 -2.44 -2.78 -20.82
C LEU A 152 -2.23 -1.65 -21.82
N PRO A 153 -1.89 -1.96 -23.09
CA PRO A 153 -1.75 -0.94 -24.12
C PRO A 153 -3.07 -0.20 -24.28
N GLY A 154 -3.04 1.12 -24.40
CA GLY A 154 -4.26 1.89 -24.60
C GLY A 154 -4.97 1.49 -25.88
N GLY A 155 -6.30 1.49 -25.83
CA GLY A 155 -7.15 1.41 -27.01
C GLY A 155 -7.09 2.71 -27.81
N GLY A 156 -7.50 2.67 -29.08
CA GLY A 156 -7.53 3.86 -29.94
C GLY A 156 -8.42 5.01 -29.43
N ASP A 157 -9.37 4.70 -28.53
CA ASP A 157 -10.35 5.64 -27.96
C ASP A 157 -10.03 6.04 -26.50
N ASP A 158 -8.85 5.67 -25.98
CA ASP A 158 -8.46 6.04 -24.61
C ASP A 158 -8.01 7.51 -24.55
N HIS A 159 -8.74 8.31 -23.76
CA HIS A 159 -8.45 9.74 -23.55
C HIS A 159 -7.86 10.00 -22.16
N SER A 160 -6.96 10.98 -22.09
CA SER A 160 -6.49 11.58 -20.85
C SER A 160 -7.66 12.15 -20.05
N THR A 161 -7.67 11.93 -18.73
CA THR A 161 -8.60 12.63 -17.82
C THR A 161 -8.24 14.10 -17.61
N TRP A 162 -7.17 14.57 -18.24
CA TRP A 162 -6.68 15.95 -18.23
C TRP A 162 -6.83 16.50 -19.64
N PRO A 163 -7.91 17.23 -19.94
CA PRO A 163 -8.22 17.72 -21.29
C PRO A 163 -7.08 18.53 -21.90
N GLU A 164 -6.39 19.33 -21.08
CA GLU A 164 -5.26 20.16 -21.51
C GLU A 164 -4.03 19.36 -21.97
N LEU A 165 -3.95 18.07 -21.62
CA LEU A 165 -2.85 17.19 -22.04
C LEU A 165 -3.22 16.33 -23.26
N GLN A 166 -4.49 16.34 -23.69
CA GLN A 166 -4.96 15.39 -24.70
C GLN A 166 -4.32 15.65 -26.07
N GLU A 167 -4.14 16.92 -26.45
CA GLU A 167 -3.54 17.30 -27.73
C GLU A 167 -2.03 17.03 -27.75
N GLU A 168 -1.34 17.36 -26.65
CA GLU A 168 0.13 17.20 -26.55
C GLU A 168 0.56 15.75 -26.27
N PHE A 169 -0.27 14.97 -25.56
CA PHE A 169 0.04 13.60 -25.13
C PHE A 169 -1.09 12.61 -25.49
N PRO A 170 -1.36 12.40 -26.79
CA PRO A 170 -2.56 11.69 -27.26
C PRO A 170 -2.51 10.18 -27.02
N HIS A 171 -1.34 9.60 -26.73
CA HIS A 171 -1.18 8.16 -26.59
C HIS A 171 -1.28 7.74 -25.12
N GLN A 172 -2.21 6.85 -24.80
CA GLN A 172 -2.38 6.33 -23.44
C GLN A 172 -1.84 4.91 -23.28
N ASN A 173 -1.24 4.61 -22.13
CA ASN A 173 -0.89 3.26 -21.69
C ASN A 173 -1.21 3.10 -20.21
N ARG A 174 -1.69 1.92 -19.80
CA ARG A 174 -1.95 1.61 -18.39
C ARG A 174 -0.96 0.56 -17.92
N LEU A 175 -0.29 0.83 -16.80
CA LEU A 175 0.65 -0.07 -16.17
C LEU A 175 0.17 -0.43 -14.77
N LEU A 176 0.09 -1.72 -14.50
CA LEU A 176 -0.18 -2.26 -13.18
C LEU A 176 1.13 -2.77 -12.61
N LEU A 177 1.46 -2.33 -11.40
CA LEU A 177 2.58 -2.84 -10.62
C LEU A 177 2.04 -3.44 -9.33
N GLU A 178 2.57 -4.59 -8.94
CA GLU A 178 2.29 -5.21 -7.64
C GLU A 178 3.61 -5.56 -6.97
N PHE A 179 3.71 -5.29 -5.68
CA PHE A 179 4.87 -5.59 -4.86
C PHE A 179 4.44 -6.36 -3.62
N HIS A 180 5.27 -7.30 -3.16
CA HIS A 180 5.09 -7.89 -1.84
C HIS A 180 5.50 -6.87 -0.77
N HIS A 181 4.58 -6.50 0.12
CA HIS A 181 4.76 -5.40 1.08
C HIS A 181 5.89 -5.68 2.09
N ALA A 182 6.23 -6.94 2.35
CA ALA A 182 7.41 -7.26 3.16
C ALA A 182 8.72 -6.72 2.56
N ALA A 183 8.80 -6.52 1.25
CA ALA A 183 9.97 -5.98 0.56
C ALA A 183 9.85 -4.48 0.24
N VAL A 184 8.64 -4.00 -0.10
CA VAL A 184 8.41 -2.65 -0.64
C VAL A 184 7.32 -1.97 0.18
N ASP A 185 7.65 -0.83 0.79
CA ASP A 185 6.64 0.03 1.42
C ASP A 185 6.04 1.06 0.45
N GLY A 186 5.14 1.91 0.96
CA GLY A 186 4.52 2.96 0.15
C GLY A 186 5.53 3.94 -0.45
N VAL A 187 6.56 4.35 0.30
CA VAL A 187 7.56 5.31 -0.18
C VAL A 187 8.40 4.70 -1.30
N ASP A 188 8.82 3.45 -1.14
CA ASP A 188 9.52 2.69 -2.19
C ASP A 188 8.67 2.58 -3.45
N MET A 189 7.38 2.22 -3.32
CA MET A 189 6.48 2.05 -4.47
C MET A 189 6.36 3.33 -5.31
N PHE A 190 6.19 4.50 -4.67
CA PHE A 190 6.16 5.79 -5.36
C PHE A 190 7.52 6.17 -5.96
N THR A 191 8.61 5.86 -5.25
CA THR A 191 9.98 6.11 -5.74
C THR A 191 10.30 5.27 -6.98
N ILE A 192 9.95 3.99 -6.97
CA ILE A 192 10.10 3.07 -8.11
C ILE A 192 9.25 3.54 -9.29
N THR A 193 8.02 3.99 -9.05
CA THR A 193 7.13 4.54 -10.08
C THR A 193 7.71 5.79 -10.74
N ASP A 194 8.23 6.73 -9.94
CA ASP A 194 8.88 7.95 -10.44
C ASP A 194 10.15 7.64 -11.25
N TRP A 195 10.98 6.71 -10.78
CA TRP A 195 12.17 6.27 -11.51
C TRP A 195 11.85 5.56 -12.82
N LEU A 196 10.81 4.73 -12.85
CA LEU A 196 10.36 4.08 -14.07
C LEU A 196 9.93 5.11 -15.13
N ALA A 197 9.15 6.11 -14.73
CA ALA A 197 8.73 7.19 -15.64
C ALA A 197 9.93 7.96 -16.21
N LYS A 198 10.92 8.27 -15.38
CA LYS A 198 12.18 8.93 -15.81
C LYS A 198 13.01 8.07 -16.75
N LEU A 199 13.08 6.76 -16.51
CA LEU A 199 13.79 5.84 -17.40
C LEU A 199 13.09 5.72 -18.76
N LEU A 200 11.76 5.66 -18.77
CA LEU A 200 10.99 5.71 -20.03
C LEU A 200 11.28 7.01 -20.79
N GLU A 201 11.26 8.16 -20.09
CA GLU A 201 11.60 9.48 -20.65
C GLU A 201 13.01 9.52 -21.26
N ASP A 202 13.99 8.90 -20.60
CA ASP A 202 15.36 8.86 -21.10
C ASP A 202 15.50 7.92 -22.32
N ILE A 203 14.81 6.77 -22.32
CA ILE A 203 14.80 5.80 -23.43
C ILE A 203 14.26 6.45 -24.71
N ILE A 204 13.09 7.09 -24.62
CA ILE A 204 12.44 7.69 -25.79
C ILE A 204 13.18 8.94 -26.28
N SER A 205 13.87 9.64 -25.38
CA SER A 205 14.75 10.76 -25.73
C SER A 205 16.10 10.31 -26.31
N GLY A 206 16.37 8.99 -26.37
CA GLY A 206 17.65 8.45 -26.82
C GLY A 206 18.83 8.81 -25.91
N LYS A 207 18.58 9.12 -24.64
CA LYS A 207 19.64 9.46 -23.69
C LYS A 207 20.36 8.19 -23.24
N PRO A 208 21.69 8.24 -23.07
CA PRO A 208 22.44 7.10 -22.55
C PRO A 208 22.08 6.85 -21.08
N ILE A 209 21.85 5.59 -20.73
CA ILE A 209 21.57 5.14 -19.36
C ILE A 209 22.73 4.28 -18.87
N ASP A 210 23.38 4.71 -17.78
CA ASP A 210 24.44 3.94 -17.12
C ASP A 210 23.85 3.02 -16.04
N ASP A 211 23.84 1.73 -16.29
CA ASP A 211 23.34 0.70 -15.35
C ASP A 211 24.25 0.47 -14.14
N ASN A 212 25.50 0.96 -14.16
CA ASN A 212 26.42 0.82 -13.03
C ASN A 212 26.07 1.78 -11.87
N LYS A 213 25.34 2.87 -12.18
CA LYS A 213 24.89 3.83 -11.18
C LYS A 213 23.58 3.36 -10.52
N GLN A 214 23.65 2.91 -9.27
CA GLN A 214 22.44 2.55 -8.50
C GLN A 214 21.60 3.79 -8.17
N LEU A 215 20.27 3.64 -8.20
CA LEU A 215 19.28 4.68 -7.86
C LEU A 215 18.90 4.64 -6.38
N GLY A 216 18.90 3.45 -5.78
CA GLY A 216 18.63 3.22 -4.37
C GLY A 216 19.53 2.12 -3.83
N GLN A 217 19.66 2.08 -2.51
CA GLN A 217 20.45 1.08 -1.79
C GLN A 217 19.50 0.25 -0.94
N LEU A 218 19.58 -1.08 -1.02
CA LEU A 218 18.91 -1.94 -0.04
C LEU A 218 19.59 -1.72 1.32
N VAL A 219 18.81 -1.38 2.34
CA VAL A 219 19.33 -1.10 3.68
C VAL A 219 18.74 -2.10 4.66
N ASP A 220 19.61 -2.79 5.41
CA ASP A 220 19.17 -3.66 6.49
C ASP A 220 18.58 -2.88 7.67
N HIS A 221 17.87 -3.60 8.52
CA HIS A 221 17.17 -2.98 9.66
C HIS A 221 17.99 -2.96 10.92
N SER A 222 19.31 -3.15 10.86
CA SER A 222 20.16 -3.23 12.07
C SER A 222 19.97 -2.03 13.01
N GLN A 223 19.92 -0.80 12.47
CA GLN A 223 19.70 0.41 13.27
C GLN A 223 18.31 0.43 13.94
N VAL A 224 17.28 0.01 13.21
CA VAL A 224 15.89 -0.06 13.71
C VAL A 224 15.77 -1.15 14.77
N VAL A 225 16.33 -2.34 14.52
CA VAL A 225 16.37 -3.47 15.46
C VAL A 225 17.11 -3.10 16.74
N ALA A 226 18.20 -2.33 16.65
CA ALA A 226 18.91 -1.85 17.83
C ALA A 226 18.03 -0.94 18.70
N ILE A 227 17.24 -0.05 18.09
CA ILE A 227 16.28 0.80 18.82
C ILE A 227 15.19 -0.06 19.47
N GLU A 228 14.61 -1.01 18.75
CA GLU A 228 13.61 -1.93 19.28
C GLU A 228 14.11 -2.74 20.47
N GLN A 229 15.34 -3.28 20.38
CA GLN A 229 15.97 -4.04 21.46
C GLN A 229 16.21 -3.16 22.68
N GLN A 230 16.65 -1.91 22.48
CA GLN A 230 16.83 -0.95 23.56
C GLN A 230 15.48 -0.64 24.24
N VAL A 231 14.43 -0.33 23.48
CA VAL A 231 13.09 -0.06 24.00
C VAL A 231 12.55 -1.26 24.78
N LYS A 232 12.73 -2.48 24.27
CA LYS A 232 12.33 -3.69 24.99
C LYS A 232 13.05 -3.81 26.34
N GLN A 233 14.36 -3.61 26.38
CA GLN A 233 15.14 -3.65 27.62
C GLN A 233 14.74 -2.54 28.61
N ASP A 234 14.39 -1.36 28.10
CA ASP A 234 13.96 -0.24 28.93
C ASP A 234 12.58 -0.53 29.56
N LEU A 235 11.63 -1.07 28.78
CA LEU A 235 10.32 -1.48 29.29
C LEU A 235 10.39 -2.64 30.30
N GLU A 236 11.34 -3.57 30.13
CA GLU A 236 11.58 -4.65 31.10
C GLU A 236 12.14 -4.11 32.44
N LYS A 237 12.85 -2.98 32.41
CA LYS A 237 13.42 -2.31 33.59
C LYS A 237 12.48 -1.28 34.23
N ASP A 238 11.46 -0.82 33.50
CA ASP A 238 10.49 0.17 33.96
C ASP A 238 9.06 -0.43 33.99
N PRO A 239 8.72 -1.17 35.06
CA PRO A 239 7.40 -1.80 35.19
C PRO A 239 6.26 -0.78 35.30
N GLU A 240 6.52 0.44 35.78
CA GLU A 240 5.50 1.49 35.85
C GLU A 240 5.19 2.02 34.44
N ARG A 241 6.20 2.27 33.60
CA ARG A 241 5.97 2.61 32.19
C ARG A 241 5.23 1.50 31.45
N LEU A 242 5.63 0.24 31.64
CA LEU A 242 4.94 -0.90 31.03
C LEU A 242 3.48 -0.96 31.48
N LYS A 243 3.20 -0.77 32.78
CA LYS A 243 1.82 -0.74 33.31
C LYS A 243 1.00 0.39 32.67
N LEU A 244 1.56 1.59 32.55
CA LEU A 244 0.89 2.72 31.89
C LEU A 244 0.53 2.39 30.43
N LEU A 245 1.48 1.83 29.67
CA LEU A 245 1.25 1.43 28.28
C LEU A 245 0.19 0.33 28.15
N LEU A 246 0.17 -0.63 29.08
CA LEU A 246 -0.86 -1.68 29.12
C LEU A 246 -2.25 -1.11 29.47
N GLU A 247 -2.32 -0.14 30.38
CA GLU A 247 -3.57 0.58 30.71
C GLU A 247 -4.07 1.42 29.54
N GLU A 248 -3.18 2.11 28.83
CA GLU A 248 -3.50 2.76 27.57
C GLU A 248 -4.07 1.75 26.58
N ARG A 249 -3.38 0.63 26.33
CA ARG A 249 -3.83 -0.40 25.37
C ARG A 249 -5.21 -0.98 25.68
N LYS A 250 -5.55 -1.13 26.96
CA LYS A 250 -6.90 -1.55 27.38
C LYS A 250 -7.97 -0.53 27.00
N LYS A 251 -7.70 0.77 27.18
CA LYS A 251 -8.61 1.86 26.75
C LYS A 251 -8.81 1.90 25.24
N GLN A 252 -7.82 1.40 24.48
CA GLN A 252 -7.85 1.33 23.02
C GLN A 252 -8.62 0.12 22.48
N SER A 253 -8.90 -0.89 23.31
CA SER A 253 -9.59 -2.14 22.95
C SER A 253 -11.11 -1.98 22.89
N VAL A 254 -11.58 -0.87 22.33
CA VAL A 254 -13.00 -0.55 22.15
C VAL A 254 -13.47 -0.89 20.74
N THR A 255 -14.73 -1.26 20.62
CA THR A 255 -15.38 -1.41 19.31
C THR A 255 -15.22 -0.12 18.50
N PRO A 256 -14.67 -0.18 17.28
CA PRO A 256 -14.60 0.98 16.39
C PRO A 256 -15.97 1.64 16.20
N LEU A 257 -16.03 2.98 16.16
CA LEU A 257 -17.29 3.70 16.05
C LEU A 257 -18.07 3.37 14.79
N ILE A 258 -17.38 3.08 13.67
CA ILE A 258 -18.04 2.64 12.44
C ILE A 258 -18.81 1.34 12.67
N LEU A 259 -18.21 0.38 13.39
CA LEU A 259 -18.86 -0.89 13.71
C LEU A 259 -19.99 -0.72 14.72
N GLU A 260 -19.81 0.16 15.70
CA GLU A 260 -20.86 0.50 16.66
C GLU A 260 -22.09 1.10 15.96
N ALA A 261 -21.88 2.05 15.05
CA ALA A 261 -22.95 2.80 14.40
C ALA A 261 -23.65 2.01 13.28
N PHE A 262 -22.91 1.17 12.54
CA PHE A 262 -23.41 0.54 11.31
C PHE A 262 -23.38 -0.99 11.31
N GLY A 263 -22.79 -1.62 12.34
CA GLY A 263 -22.65 -3.06 12.44
C GLY A 263 -21.65 -3.67 11.44
N VAL A 264 -21.48 -4.99 11.54
CA VAL A 264 -20.74 -5.78 10.54
C VAL A 264 -21.67 -6.22 9.41
N GLN A 265 -21.11 -6.36 8.21
CA GLN A 265 -21.82 -6.83 7.02
C GLN A 265 -21.67 -8.34 6.89
N ASP A 266 -22.78 -9.03 6.61
CA ASP A 266 -22.80 -10.46 6.32
C ASP A 266 -22.42 -10.72 4.86
N VAL A 267 -21.11 -10.68 4.58
CA VAL A 267 -20.54 -10.91 3.25
C VAL A 267 -19.69 -12.18 3.28
N PRO A 268 -20.00 -13.24 2.50
CA PRO A 268 -19.28 -14.51 2.54
C PRO A 268 -17.78 -14.39 2.23
N HIS A 269 -17.42 -13.44 1.36
CA HIS A 269 -16.06 -13.19 0.93
C HIS A 269 -15.75 -11.69 1.00
N PRO A 270 -15.31 -11.20 2.17
CA PRO A 270 -14.86 -9.83 2.33
C PRO A 270 -13.80 -9.43 1.30
N GLN A 271 -14.01 -8.29 0.65
CA GLN A 271 -13.13 -7.73 -0.36
C GLN A 271 -12.78 -6.29 -0.01
N THR A 272 -11.80 -5.77 -0.74
CA THR A 272 -11.49 -4.34 -0.70
C THR A 272 -12.17 -3.66 -1.86
N GLU A 273 -12.94 -2.62 -1.56
CA GLU A 273 -13.51 -1.75 -2.58
C GLU A 273 -12.91 -0.35 -2.53
N TYR A 274 -12.89 0.31 -3.68
CA TYR A 274 -12.29 1.63 -3.88
C TYR A 274 -13.39 2.66 -4.15
N LEU A 275 -13.40 3.75 -3.37
CA LEU A 275 -14.34 4.86 -3.60
C LEU A 275 -13.90 5.78 -4.74
N GLY A 276 -12.61 5.74 -5.07
CA GLY A 276 -12.01 6.56 -6.10
C GLY A 276 -10.88 7.43 -5.56
N LYS A 277 -10.49 8.41 -6.37
CA LYS A 277 -9.43 9.38 -6.04
C LYS A 277 -9.92 10.78 -6.34
N THR A 278 -9.58 11.71 -5.47
CA THR A 278 -9.86 13.13 -5.64
C THR A 278 -8.55 13.88 -5.63
N LEU A 279 -8.33 14.72 -6.63
CA LEU A 279 -7.28 15.72 -6.60
C LEU A 279 -7.80 16.90 -5.79
N LEU A 280 -7.11 17.24 -4.71
CA LEU A 280 -7.45 18.42 -3.93
C LEU A 280 -7.19 19.66 -4.77
N ASP A 281 -8.11 20.62 -4.69
CA ASP A 281 -7.89 21.94 -5.27
C ASP A 281 -6.66 22.58 -4.61
N MET A 282 -5.71 23.05 -5.42
CA MET A 282 -4.43 23.53 -4.90
C MET A 282 -4.54 24.86 -4.19
N THR A 283 -5.48 25.73 -4.61
CA THR A 283 -5.75 26.99 -3.91
C THR A 283 -6.30 26.71 -2.52
N MET A 284 -7.28 25.82 -2.41
CA MET A 284 -7.84 25.39 -1.12
C MET A 284 -6.78 24.68 -0.26
N PHE A 285 -5.99 23.77 -0.86
CA PHE A 285 -4.90 23.10 -0.15
C PHE A 285 -3.90 24.09 0.44
N GLU A 286 -3.47 25.09 -0.33
CA GLU A 286 -2.54 26.11 0.15
C GLU A 286 -3.13 26.93 1.29
N LYS A 287 -4.41 27.33 1.18
CA LYS A 287 -5.15 28.02 2.25
C LYS A 287 -5.24 27.16 3.51
N PHE A 288 -5.69 25.91 3.39
CA PHE A 288 -5.79 24.98 4.52
C PHE A 288 -4.42 24.76 5.17
N ASN A 289 -3.39 24.48 4.37
CA ASN A 289 -2.03 24.27 4.86
C ASN A 289 -1.47 25.53 5.54
N LYS A 290 -1.81 26.73 5.05
CA LYS A 290 -1.48 28.01 5.73
C LYS A 290 -2.22 28.15 7.06
N ARG A 291 -3.50 27.76 7.14
CA ARG A 291 -4.27 27.75 8.39
C ARG A 291 -3.68 26.76 9.39
N CYS A 292 -3.34 25.55 8.96
CA CYS A 292 -2.62 24.58 9.79
C CYS A 292 -1.36 25.20 10.40
N ARG A 293 -0.50 25.80 9.58
CA ARG A 293 0.71 26.48 10.07
C ARG A 293 0.41 27.61 11.05
N SER A 294 -0.64 28.40 10.79
CA SER A 294 -1.03 29.52 11.66
C SER A 294 -1.56 29.05 13.01
N ALA A 295 -2.22 27.88 13.06
CA ALA A 295 -2.65 27.21 14.28
C ALA A 295 -1.52 26.43 14.99
N GLY A 296 -0.32 26.38 14.40
CA GLY A 296 0.81 25.64 14.94
C GLY A 296 0.71 24.12 14.76
N VAL A 297 -0.05 23.66 13.75
CA VAL A 297 -0.26 22.23 13.45
C VAL A 297 0.32 21.84 12.10
N THR A 298 0.76 20.59 11.97
CA THR A 298 1.18 20.05 10.67
C THR A 298 -0.02 19.79 9.76
N PHE A 299 0.21 19.74 8.44
CA PHE A 299 -0.85 19.35 7.49
C PHE A 299 -1.41 17.95 7.80
N ASN A 300 -0.55 16.99 8.17
CA ASN A 300 -0.99 15.65 8.53
C ASN A 300 -1.96 15.67 9.71
N SER A 301 -1.60 16.36 10.79
CA SER A 301 -2.45 16.49 11.98
C SER A 301 -3.76 17.21 11.70
N GLY A 302 -3.72 18.31 10.94
CA GLY A 302 -4.94 18.99 10.50
C GLY A 302 -5.85 18.09 9.66
N PHE A 303 -5.28 17.27 8.77
CA PHE A 303 -6.04 16.34 7.94
C PHE A 303 -6.60 15.16 8.74
N VAL A 304 -5.88 14.66 9.74
CA VAL A 304 -6.41 13.67 10.69
C VAL A 304 -7.57 14.26 11.49
N ALA A 305 -7.47 15.53 11.92
CA ALA A 305 -8.57 16.19 12.60
C ALA A 305 -9.82 16.31 11.72
N LEU A 306 -9.67 16.55 10.40
CA LEU A 306 -10.77 16.49 9.44
C LEU A 306 -11.44 15.12 9.41
N MET A 307 -10.64 14.05 9.30
CA MET A 307 -11.15 12.68 9.28
C MET A 307 -11.88 12.30 10.57
N ASN A 308 -11.32 12.65 11.73
CA ASN A 308 -11.97 12.43 13.02
C ASN A 308 -13.29 13.20 13.11
N THR A 309 -13.31 14.49 12.74
CA THR A 309 -14.53 15.33 12.73
C THR A 309 -15.60 14.77 11.79
N ALA A 310 -15.20 14.33 10.60
CA ALA A 310 -16.10 13.70 9.61
C ALA A 310 -16.72 12.41 10.16
N LEU A 311 -15.92 11.57 10.84
CA LEU A 311 -16.40 10.34 11.46
C LEU A 311 -17.41 10.64 12.57
N ILE A 312 -17.12 11.60 13.47
CA ILE A 312 -18.05 12.01 14.53
C ILE A 312 -19.37 12.50 13.94
N GLY A 313 -19.32 13.34 12.90
CA GLY A 313 -20.53 13.79 12.20
C GLY A 313 -21.33 12.63 11.60
N LEU A 314 -20.65 11.66 10.99
CA LEU A 314 -21.28 10.50 10.38
C LEU A 314 -21.99 9.60 11.41
N VAL A 315 -21.34 9.29 12.53
CA VAL A 315 -21.94 8.39 13.54
C VAL A 315 -23.05 9.07 14.35
N LYS A 316 -22.99 10.40 14.50
CA LYS A 316 -24.09 11.18 15.08
C LYS A 316 -25.36 11.09 14.23
N GLU A 317 -25.24 11.13 12.92
CA GLU A 317 -26.40 10.95 12.02
C GLU A 317 -26.99 9.54 12.08
N ALA A 318 -26.16 8.55 12.46
CA ALA A 318 -26.60 7.19 12.73
C ALA A 318 -27.18 7.01 14.16
N GLY A 319 -27.28 8.08 14.95
CA GLY A 319 -27.86 8.06 16.29
C GLY A 319 -26.88 7.85 17.45
N VAL A 320 -25.57 7.77 17.18
CA VAL A 320 -24.55 7.63 18.24
C VAL A 320 -24.16 9.03 18.76
N HIS A 321 -24.89 9.52 19.76
CA HIS A 321 -24.67 10.83 20.38
C HIS A 321 -23.94 10.72 21.71
N ARG A 322 -22.81 11.43 21.84
CA ARG A 322 -22.00 11.52 23.06
C ARG A 322 -21.41 12.92 23.23
N GLU A 323 -21.09 13.27 24.47
CA GLU A 323 -20.30 14.48 24.77
C GLU A 323 -18.84 14.30 24.34
N GLU A 324 -18.32 13.08 24.45
CA GLU A 324 -16.96 12.73 24.07
C GLU A 324 -16.93 11.35 23.40
N TYR A 325 -16.00 11.17 22.47
CA TYR A 325 -15.78 9.93 21.74
C TYR A 325 -14.32 9.52 21.87
N THR A 326 -14.06 8.22 22.04
CA THR A 326 -12.70 7.69 21.95
C THR A 326 -12.46 7.16 20.55
N LEU A 327 -11.49 7.74 19.84
CA LEU A 327 -11.04 7.22 18.54
C LEU A 327 -9.67 6.58 18.69
N THR A 328 -9.53 5.37 18.15
CA THR A 328 -8.26 4.69 17.90
C THR A 328 -8.02 4.59 16.40
N ASN A 329 -6.91 5.12 15.92
CA ASN A 329 -6.55 5.21 14.51
C ASN A 329 -5.16 4.59 14.28
N ARG A 330 -4.92 4.13 13.04
CA ARG A 330 -3.62 3.59 12.61
C ARG A 330 -2.93 4.57 11.66
N HIS A 331 -1.66 4.86 11.92
CA HIS A 331 -0.85 5.75 11.07
C HIS A 331 0.38 5.02 10.56
N ALA A 332 0.62 5.04 9.25
CA ALA A 332 1.88 4.54 8.70
C ALA A 332 3.00 5.58 8.93
N VAL A 333 4.10 5.15 9.54
CA VAL A 333 5.26 6.00 9.85
C VAL A 333 6.48 5.49 9.09
N ASP A 334 7.14 6.40 8.38
CA ASP A 334 8.40 6.13 7.67
C ASP A 334 9.56 6.04 8.67
N LEU A 335 10.10 4.84 8.82
CA LEU A 335 11.23 4.53 9.69
C LEU A 335 12.57 5.01 9.13
N ARG A 336 12.63 5.45 7.86
CA ARG A 336 13.86 6.06 7.30
C ARG A 336 14.33 7.27 8.10
N ARG A 337 13.44 7.89 8.89
CA ARG A 337 13.79 8.95 9.86
C ARG A 337 14.80 8.51 10.94
N TYR A 338 14.90 7.21 11.22
CA TYR A 338 15.82 6.64 12.20
C TYR A 338 17.12 6.12 11.57
N LEU A 339 17.17 6.03 10.24
CA LEU A 339 18.33 5.54 9.51
C LEU A 339 19.33 6.67 9.27
N LYS A 340 20.56 6.50 9.75
CA LYS A 340 21.65 7.48 9.60
C LYS A 340 22.77 6.93 8.70
N GLY A 341 23.47 7.83 8.01
CA GLY A 341 24.73 7.52 7.31
C GLY A 341 24.60 6.95 5.89
N HIS A 342 23.41 6.94 5.28
CA HIS A 342 23.21 6.42 3.93
C HIS A 342 23.42 7.50 2.87
N LYS A 343 24.20 7.17 1.83
CA LYS A 343 24.51 8.08 0.71
C LYS A 343 23.47 8.03 -0.41
N ALA A 344 22.83 6.87 -0.59
CA ALA A 344 21.74 6.66 -1.54
C ALA A 344 20.40 6.57 -0.79
N PHE A 345 19.29 6.62 -1.53
CA PHE A 345 17.98 6.45 -0.93
C PHE A 345 17.84 5.03 -0.33
N PRO A 346 17.50 4.91 0.98
CA PRO A 346 17.35 3.62 1.64
C PRO A 346 16.06 2.93 1.17
N MET A 347 16.22 1.84 0.45
CA MET A 347 15.15 1.00 -0.08
C MET A 347 14.86 -0.16 0.87
N GLY A 348 13.62 -0.67 0.85
CA GLY A 348 13.15 -1.77 1.68
C GLY A 348 11.90 -1.36 2.46
N ASN A 349 11.17 -2.33 3.02
CA ASN A 349 10.01 -2.01 3.83
C ASN A 349 10.39 -1.34 5.16
N HIS A 350 10.43 0.00 5.18
CA HIS A 350 10.75 0.83 6.33
C HIS A 350 9.50 1.55 6.83
N SER A 351 8.35 0.85 6.91
CA SER A 351 7.09 1.44 7.38
C SER A 351 6.53 0.66 8.56
N PHE A 352 6.37 1.31 9.71
CA PHE A 352 5.66 0.73 10.86
C PHE A 352 4.31 1.40 11.07
N PRO A 353 3.29 0.64 11.50
CA PRO A 353 2.09 1.26 12.02
C PRO A 353 2.36 1.84 13.41
N MET A 354 1.85 3.03 13.66
CA MET A 354 1.70 3.59 14.99
C MET A 354 0.23 3.71 15.31
N MET A 355 -0.20 3.08 16.41
CA MET A 355 -1.51 3.31 16.97
C MET A 355 -1.59 4.67 17.64
N HIS A 356 -2.69 5.39 17.42
CA HIS A 356 -2.94 6.62 18.12
C HIS A 356 -4.39 6.70 18.57
N SER A 357 -4.58 6.90 19.86
CA SER A 357 -5.90 7.01 20.45
C SER A 357 -6.07 8.31 21.20
N MET A 358 -7.26 8.88 21.08
CA MET A 358 -7.56 10.19 21.62
C MET A 358 -9.04 10.35 21.93
N THR A 359 -9.33 11.25 22.86
CA THR A 359 -10.68 11.74 23.12
C THR A 359 -11.01 12.86 22.13
N VAL A 360 -12.19 12.78 21.52
CA VAL A 360 -12.71 13.73 20.55
C VAL A 360 -14.00 14.32 21.10
N PRO A 361 -14.09 15.65 21.28
CA PRO A 361 -15.32 16.29 21.73
C PRO A 361 -16.47 16.02 20.75
N GLY A 362 -17.68 15.84 21.26
CA GLY A 362 -18.86 15.69 20.41
C GLY A 362 -19.10 16.94 19.56
N ASN A 363 -18.79 18.12 20.08
CA ASN A 363 -18.82 19.39 19.35
C ASN A 363 -17.49 19.71 18.63
N VAL A 364 -16.67 18.71 18.27
CA VAL A 364 -15.35 18.90 17.64
C VAL A 364 -15.37 19.80 16.40
N ARG A 365 -16.50 19.91 15.68
CA ARG A 365 -16.62 20.85 14.57
C ARG A 365 -16.44 22.31 15.02
N ASP A 366 -17.01 22.67 16.17
CA ASP A 366 -16.95 24.03 16.72
C ASP A 366 -15.59 24.31 17.37
N THR A 367 -14.90 23.27 17.84
CA THR A 367 -13.60 23.33 18.52
C THR A 367 -12.45 22.78 17.66
N PHE A 368 -12.62 22.76 16.34
CA PHE A 368 -11.78 22.02 15.40
C PHE A 368 -10.28 22.31 15.57
N TRP A 369 -9.89 23.59 15.64
CA TRP A 369 -8.48 23.99 15.69
C TRP A 369 -7.83 23.69 17.03
N ASP A 370 -8.56 23.84 18.14
CA ASP A 370 -8.05 23.48 19.46
C ASP A 370 -7.81 21.98 19.55
N TYR A 371 -8.75 21.20 19.04
CA TYR A 371 -8.63 19.75 18.93
C TYR A 371 -7.48 19.33 18.01
N ALA A 372 -7.35 19.94 16.81
CA ALA A 372 -6.26 19.66 15.89
C ALA A 372 -4.88 19.95 16.50
N LYS A 373 -4.78 21.01 17.32
CA LYS A 373 -3.57 21.37 18.04
C LYS A 373 -3.23 20.36 19.13
N GLN A 374 -4.23 19.92 19.90
CA GLN A 374 -4.04 18.88 20.91
C GLN A 374 -3.58 17.56 20.26
N PHE A 375 -4.21 17.17 19.14
CA PHE A 375 -3.78 16.02 18.36
C PHE A 375 -2.33 16.16 17.90
N ASP A 376 -1.96 17.30 17.30
CA ASP A 376 -0.63 17.50 16.72
C ASP A 376 0.47 17.41 17.78
N VAL A 377 0.25 18.00 18.95
CA VAL A 377 1.19 17.93 20.08
C VAL A 377 1.37 16.48 20.51
N ASP A 378 0.28 15.76 20.82
CA ASP A 378 0.38 14.37 21.30
C ASP A 378 1.00 13.44 20.25
N PHE A 379 0.57 13.57 18.99
CA PHE A 379 1.09 12.75 17.89
C PHE A 379 2.59 12.98 17.67
N ARG A 380 3.06 14.22 17.68
CA ARG A 380 4.49 14.52 17.53
C ARG A 380 5.30 14.08 18.75
N THR A 381 4.79 14.28 19.96
CA THR A 381 5.44 13.78 21.18
C THR A 381 5.62 12.27 21.14
N LYS A 382 4.62 11.51 20.70
CA LYS A 382 4.76 10.05 20.50
C LYS A 382 5.83 9.70 19.47
N LEU A 383 5.88 10.41 18.36
CA LEU A 383 6.91 10.20 17.33
C LEU A 383 8.33 10.55 17.81
N GLU A 384 8.48 11.62 18.58
CA GLU A 384 9.77 12.07 19.14
C GLU A 384 10.27 11.12 20.24
N ASN A 385 9.35 10.56 21.03
CA ASN A 385 9.65 9.64 22.12
C ASN A 385 9.68 8.18 21.70
N ASN A 386 9.84 7.87 20.40
CA ASN A 386 9.97 6.50 19.91
C ASN A 386 8.78 5.57 20.26
N TYR A 387 7.58 6.13 20.52
CA TYR A 387 6.39 5.36 20.93
C TYR A 387 6.03 4.26 19.94
N ILE A 388 6.33 4.44 18.65
CA ILE A 388 6.13 3.42 17.62
C ILE A 388 6.82 2.09 17.94
N PHE A 389 8.00 2.15 18.58
CA PHE A 389 8.74 0.98 18.99
C PHE A 389 8.16 0.39 20.29
N GLU A 390 7.69 1.23 21.21
CA GLU A 390 6.96 0.77 22.41
C GLU A 390 5.68 0.04 22.01
N ASP A 391 4.85 0.64 21.15
CA ASP A 391 3.60 0.05 20.63
C ASP A 391 3.86 -1.26 19.89
N PHE A 392 4.93 -1.31 19.10
CA PHE A 392 5.37 -2.52 18.43
C PHE A 392 5.76 -3.62 19.45
N VAL A 393 6.63 -3.31 20.42
CA VAL A 393 7.04 -4.27 21.47
C VAL A 393 5.85 -4.75 22.29
N LEU A 394 4.95 -3.85 22.71
CA LEU A 394 3.72 -4.21 23.41
C LEU A 394 2.85 -5.15 22.60
N SER A 395 2.69 -4.88 21.30
CA SER A 395 1.89 -5.74 20.41
C SER A 395 2.47 -7.15 20.29
N GLN A 396 3.79 -7.32 20.46
CA GLN A 396 4.42 -8.64 20.55
C GLN A 396 4.13 -9.33 21.89
N MET A 397 4.24 -8.59 22.99
CA MET A 397 4.00 -9.10 24.35
C MET A 397 2.53 -9.50 24.58
N LEU A 398 1.61 -8.80 23.93
CA LEU A 398 0.17 -9.00 24.07
C LEU A 398 -0.41 -10.04 23.09
N ARG A 399 0.44 -10.77 22.35
CA ARG A 399 -0.04 -11.88 21.53
C ARG A 399 -0.72 -12.92 22.42
N PRO A 400 -1.91 -13.42 22.04
CA PRO A 400 -2.62 -14.41 22.84
C PRO A 400 -1.86 -15.73 22.89
N ASP A 401 -2.12 -16.52 23.93
CA ASP A 401 -1.63 -17.89 24.02
C ASP A 401 -2.04 -18.71 22.78
N GLY A 402 -1.09 -19.43 22.19
CA GLY A 402 -1.34 -20.20 20.97
C GLY A 402 -1.44 -19.37 19.69
N TYR A 403 -1.00 -18.10 19.71
CA TYR A 403 -0.80 -17.27 18.52
C TYR A 403 0.05 -18.01 17.49
N SER A 404 -0.39 -17.98 16.23
CA SER A 404 0.46 -18.29 15.08
C SER A 404 0.14 -17.31 13.97
N HIS A 405 1.15 -16.99 13.15
CA HIS A 405 0.95 -16.14 11.99
C HIS A 405 -0.11 -16.73 11.03
N GLU A 406 -0.10 -18.05 10.86
CA GLU A 406 -1.10 -18.74 10.04
C GLU A 406 -2.53 -18.46 10.50
N LYS A 407 -2.83 -18.64 11.79
CA LYS A 407 -4.17 -18.35 12.33
C LYS A 407 -4.52 -16.88 12.18
N ASN A 408 -3.57 -15.98 12.45
CA ASN A 408 -3.77 -14.54 12.36
C ASN A 408 -4.11 -14.07 10.95
N PHE A 409 -3.47 -14.62 9.91
CA PHE A 409 -3.79 -14.26 8.52
C PHE A 409 -5.01 -14.99 7.97
N ALA A 410 -5.31 -16.20 8.47
CA ALA A 410 -6.53 -16.93 8.12
C ALA A 410 -7.78 -16.21 8.63
N ASN A 411 -7.73 -15.82 9.91
CA ASN A 411 -8.80 -15.22 10.68
C ASN A 411 -8.21 -14.03 11.46
N PRO A 412 -8.11 -12.85 10.83
CA PRO A 412 -7.58 -11.66 11.49
C PRO A 412 -8.39 -11.34 12.76
N PRO A 413 -7.76 -10.75 13.78
CA PRO A 413 -8.46 -10.35 14.98
C PRO A 413 -9.59 -9.35 14.66
N PRO A 414 -10.60 -9.22 15.55
CA PRO A 414 -11.65 -8.22 15.40
C PRO A 414 -11.05 -6.83 15.15
N GLN A 415 -11.71 -6.00 14.36
CA GLN A 415 -11.23 -4.64 14.11
C GLN A 415 -11.26 -3.81 15.39
N PHE A 416 -10.18 -3.06 15.63
CA PHE A 416 -10.06 -2.14 16.76
C PHE A 416 -9.62 -0.72 16.34
N TYR A 417 -9.38 -0.51 15.04
CA TYR A 417 -9.14 0.83 14.50
C TYR A 417 -10.38 1.37 13.79
N ASN A 418 -10.65 2.66 13.98
CA ASN A 418 -11.69 3.36 13.22
C ASN A 418 -11.29 3.51 11.75
N TYR A 419 -10.04 3.88 11.51
CA TYR A 419 -9.46 3.93 10.17
C TYR A 419 -7.94 3.86 10.21
N SER A 420 -7.33 3.67 9.03
CA SER A 420 -5.90 3.87 8.80
C SER A 420 -5.65 5.05 7.87
N LEU A 421 -4.64 5.87 8.15
CA LEU A 421 -4.14 6.90 7.24
C LEU A 421 -2.70 6.61 6.85
N THR A 422 -2.42 6.60 5.55
CA THR A 422 -1.08 6.68 5.00
C THR A 422 -0.88 8.02 4.32
N ASN A 423 0.23 8.69 4.63
CA ASN A 423 0.56 9.98 4.08
C ASN A 423 1.97 9.94 3.49
N VAL A 424 2.03 9.79 2.17
CA VAL A 424 3.27 9.83 1.39
C VAL A 424 3.37 11.13 0.59
N PHE A 425 2.53 12.13 0.91
CA PHE A 425 2.70 13.47 0.37
C PHE A 425 4.04 14.04 0.84
N SER A 426 4.91 14.34 -0.11
CA SER A 426 6.26 14.83 0.13
C SER A 426 6.69 15.75 -1.01
N PRO A 427 7.37 16.87 -0.71
CA PRO A 427 8.00 17.70 -1.73
C PRO A 427 8.93 16.93 -2.67
N LYS A 428 9.49 15.80 -2.21
CA LYS A 428 10.33 14.91 -3.04
C LYS A 428 9.61 14.36 -4.27
N PHE A 429 8.28 14.22 -4.19
CA PHE A 429 7.43 13.70 -5.26
C PHE A 429 6.61 14.78 -5.96
N SER A 430 6.93 16.07 -5.75
CA SER A 430 6.21 17.20 -6.36
C SER A 430 6.10 17.08 -7.88
N ASN A 431 7.25 16.88 -8.54
CA ASN A 431 7.33 16.72 -10.00
C ASN A 431 7.04 15.29 -10.49
N MET A 432 6.60 14.38 -9.62
CA MET A 432 6.29 13.02 -10.03
C MET A 432 5.17 13.04 -11.07
N GLY A 433 5.42 12.38 -12.19
CA GLY A 433 4.48 12.30 -13.30
C GLY A 433 4.54 13.44 -14.30
N ILE A 434 5.50 14.36 -14.18
CA ILE A 434 5.73 15.44 -15.15
C ILE A 434 7.03 15.17 -15.92
N GLY A 435 6.92 14.67 -17.14
CA GLY A 435 8.04 14.51 -18.09
C GLY A 435 7.92 15.49 -19.26
N LYS A 436 8.80 15.40 -20.25
CA LYS A 436 8.69 16.19 -21.48
C LYS A 436 7.91 15.41 -22.54
N HIS A 437 8.16 14.11 -22.65
CA HIS A 437 7.52 13.21 -23.61
C HIS A 437 6.48 12.29 -22.96
N ILE A 438 6.60 12.05 -21.64
CA ILE A 438 5.66 11.22 -20.87
C ILE A 438 5.08 11.99 -19.69
N GLN A 439 3.77 11.86 -19.49
CA GLN A 439 3.03 12.33 -18.33
C GLN A 439 2.42 11.14 -17.59
N ILE A 440 2.50 11.11 -16.26
CA ILE A 440 1.59 10.29 -15.46
C ILE A 440 0.37 11.14 -15.15
N THR A 441 -0.79 10.76 -15.68
CA THR A 441 -2.05 11.50 -15.56
C THR A 441 -2.96 10.93 -14.49
N SER A 442 -2.75 9.66 -14.14
CA SER A 442 -3.54 8.98 -13.12
C SER A 442 -2.68 7.95 -12.40
N MET A 443 -2.87 7.86 -11.09
CA MET A 443 -2.36 6.76 -10.27
C MET A 443 -3.43 6.32 -9.30
N GLN A 444 -3.52 5.04 -8.99
CA GLN A 444 -4.39 4.49 -7.96
C GLN A 444 -3.65 3.42 -7.16
N ASN A 445 -3.51 3.64 -5.86
CA ASN A 445 -2.92 2.64 -4.97
C ASN A 445 -3.99 1.63 -4.57
N ILE A 446 -3.56 0.38 -4.42
CA ILE A 446 -4.41 -0.77 -4.18
C ILE A 446 -3.78 -1.54 -3.03
N VAL A 447 -4.45 -1.53 -1.89
CA VAL A 447 -3.98 -2.19 -0.67
C VAL A 447 -5.13 -3.08 -0.19
N PRO A 448 -5.00 -4.42 -0.24
CA PRO A 448 -6.03 -5.32 0.22
C PRO A 448 -6.25 -5.16 1.73
N ILE A 449 -7.40 -4.60 2.12
CA ILE A 449 -7.84 -4.47 3.51
C ILE A 449 -9.11 -5.27 3.84
N GLY A 450 -9.62 -6.06 2.89
CA GLY A 450 -10.85 -6.85 3.07
C GLY A 450 -10.79 -7.78 4.29
N LYS A 451 -9.57 -8.20 4.68
CA LYS A 451 -9.28 -8.99 5.87
C LYS A 451 -8.30 -8.26 6.82
N SER A 452 -8.47 -6.95 6.99
CA SER A 452 -7.62 -6.12 7.84
C SER A 452 -8.35 -5.64 9.10
N GLU A 453 -7.57 -5.14 10.06
CA GLU A 453 -8.02 -4.61 11.36
C GLU A 453 -8.70 -3.23 11.24
N VAL A 454 -8.83 -2.69 10.02
CA VAL A 454 -9.37 -1.35 9.73
C VAL A 454 -10.58 -1.45 8.80
N ALA A 455 -11.63 -0.66 9.09
CA ALA A 455 -12.82 -0.61 8.24
C ALA A 455 -12.58 0.17 6.93
N ILE A 456 -11.82 1.27 7.04
CA ILE A 456 -11.44 2.14 5.93
C ILE A 456 -9.97 2.53 6.06
N MET A 457 -9.29 2.61 4.93
CA MET A 457 -7.95 3.16 4.84
C MET A 457 -7.94 4.27 3.81
N SER A 458 -7.26 5.36 4.16
CA SER A 458 -7.11 6.54 3.32
C SER A 458 -5.65 6.82 3.03
N GLY A 459 -5.39 7.39 1.85
CA GLY A 459 -4.06 7.71 1.35
C GLY A 459 -3.96 9.13 0.82
N LEU A 460 -2.94 9.86 1.27
CA LEU A 460 -2.49 11.13 0.69
C LEU A 460 -1.19 10.93 -0.07
N ALA A 461 -1.13 11.37 -1.32
CA ALA A 461 0.06 11.25 -2.17
C ALA A 461 0.20 12.43 -3.14
N ASN A 462 1.40 12.69 -3.64
CA ASN A 462 1.60 13.62 -4.75
C ASN A 462 1.14 13.00 -6.08
N LEU A 463 0.64 13.84 -6.98
CA LEU A 463 0.53 13.56 -8.41
C LEU A 463 0.54 14.89 -9.16
N ARG A 464 1.55 15.14 -10.01
CA ARG A 464 1.67 16.36 -10.84
C ARG A 464 1.52 17.66 -10.04
N ASN A 465 2.31 17.85 -8.98
CA ASN A 465 2.22 18.99 -8.05
C ASN A 465 0.87 19.14 -7.31
N LYS A 466 -0.07 18.19 -7.46
CA LYS A 466 -1.32 18.14 -6.71
C LYS A 466 -1.26 17.13 -5.58
N VAL A 467 -2.16 17.30 -4.61
CA VAL A 467 -2.41 16.31 -3.55
C VAL A 467 -3.56 15.42 -3.96
N ARG A 468 -3.31 14.12 -4.05
CA ARG A 468 -4.33 13.10 -4.27
C ARG A 468 -4.79 12.55 -2.92
N PHE A 469 -6.08 12.65 -2.66
CA PHE A 469 -6.75 11.93 -1.58
C PHE A 469 -7.48 10.71 -2.16
N SER A 470 -7.34 9.56 -1.52
CA SER A 470 -7.91 8.29 -1.97
C SER A 470 -8.36 7.49 -0.75
N ALA A 471 -9.43 6.71 -0.92
CA ALA A 471 -9.93 5.85 0.14
C ALA A 471 -10.40 4.50 -0.42
N TRP A 472 -10.19 3.46 0.39
CA TRP A 472 -10.64 2.11 0.13
C TRP A 472 -11.13 1.49 1.43
N TYR A 473 -12.11 0.60 1.34
CA TYR A 473 -12.82 0.06 2.49
C TYR A 473 -12.99 -1.45 2.40
N SER A 474 -13.17 -2.09 3.56
CA SER A 474 -13.55 -3.50 3.63
C SER A 474 -15.06 -3.65 3.51
N THR A 475 -15.51 -4.48 2.56
CA THR A 475 -16.94 -4.79 2.38
C THR A 475 -17.54 -5.55 3.56
N HIS A 476 -16.71 -6.11 4.45
CA HIS A 476 -17.17 -6.75 5.67
C HIS A 476 -17.66 -5.76 6.73
N THR A 477 -17.19 -4.52 6.70
CA THR A 477 -17.38 -3.59 7.83
C THR A 477 -17.98 -2.27 7.43
N MET A 478 -18.12 -2.02 6.14
CA MET A 478 -18.75 -0.82 5.64
C MET A 478 -19.39 -1.08 4.28
N THR A 479 -20.55 -0.46 4.04
CA THR A 479 -21.17 -0.42 2.71
C THR A 479 -20.55 0.70 1.88
N ARG A 480 -20.71 0.64 0.56
CA ARG A 480 -20.27 1.71 -0.34
C ARG A 480 -20.85 3.07 0.05
N ASP A 481 -22.13 3.12 0.42
CA ASP A 481 -22.83 4.35 0.77
C ASP A 481 -22.26 4.99 2.04
N THR A 482 -22.01 4.21 3.09
CA THR A 482 -21.41 4.71 4.34
C THR A 482 -19.99 5.21 4.08
N ALA A 483 -19.23 4.46 3.28
CA ALA A 483 -17.88 4.79 2.89
C ALA A 483 -17.81 6.11 2.09
N GLN A 484 -18.70 6.27 1.12
CA GLN A 484 -18.83 7.49 0.31
C GLN A 484 -19.24 8.69 1.16
N LYS A 485 -20.22 8.53 2.06
CA LYS A 485 -20.63 9.60 2.99
C LYS A 485 -19.48 10.06 3.89
N PHE A 486 -18.67 9.13 4.40
CA PHE A 486 -17.47 9.50 5.15
C PHE A 486 -16.49 10.31 4.29
N PHE A 487 -16.18 9.80 3.09
CA PHE A 487 -15.26 10.44 2.16
C PHE A 487 -15.70 11.86 1.76
N ASP A 488 -16.98 12.03 1.41
CA ASP A 488 -17.57 13.31 1.03
C ASP A 488 -17.56 14.31 2.19
N ARG A 489 -17.78 13.86 3.43
CA ARG A 489 -17.68 14.71 4.62
C ARG A 489 -16.27 15.22 4.85
N VAL A 490 -15.25 14.38 4.68
CA VAL A 490 -13.85 14.81 4.77
C VAL A 490 -13.57 15.91 3.76
N LEU A 491 -14.00 15.73 2.51
CA LEU A 491 -13.82 16.73 1.45
C LEU A 491 -14.63 18.00 1.70
N SER A 492 -15.85 17.90 2.22
CA SER A 492 -16.68 19.06 2.56
C SER A 492 -16.04 19.89 3.67
N LEU A 493 -15.60 19.26 4.75
CA LEU A 493 -14.91 19.93 5.86
C LEU A 493 -13.59 20.54 5.41
N PHE A 494 -12.86 19.86 4.52
CA PHE A 494 -11.64 20.42 3.92
C PHE A 494 -11.93 21.73 3.19
N ARG A 495 -13.00 21.80 2.37
CA ARG A 495 -13.39 23.04 1.68
C ARG A 495 -13.78 24.14 2.66
N GLU A 496 -14.68 23.84 3.59
CA GLU A 496 -15.16 24.77 4.62
C GLU A 496 -14.02 25.36 5.45
N LEU A 497 -13.07 24.53 5.89
CA LEU A 497 -11.94 24.98 6.68
C LEU A 497 -10.80 25.58 5.85
N SER A 498 -10.91 25.56 4.51
CA SER A 498 -10.00 26.26 3.58
C SER A 498 -10.48 27.67 3.24
N ASP A 499 -11.80 27.90 3.23
CA ASP A 499 -12.45 29.18 2.93
C ASP A 499 -12.30 30.16 4.08
#